data_AF-X1L1H9-F1
#
_entry.id   AF-X1L1H9-F1
#
_cell.length_a   1.000
_cell.length_b   1.000
_cell.length_c   1.000
_cell.angle_alpha   90.00
_cell.angle_beta   90.00
_cell.angle_gamma   90.00
#
_symmetry.space_group_name_H-M   'P 1'
#
loop_
_entity.id
_entity.type
_entity.pdbx_description
1 polymer ?
#
loop_
_entity_poly.entity_id
_entity_poly.type
_entity_poly.pdbx_seq_one_letter_code
_entity_poly.pdbx_strand_id
1 'polypeptide(L)'
;WMIRAILCAVPHRYFTKSFMYWLLEDLVQKDEASWVMVEEWVGDSFMATRCFKPKSMVNPTVLEDTELQSIKVPALYLVGENEKIYSAQEAVQRLNKVAPHIKTEVIPNAGHDLTIVQAEMVNRKVLEFLKQP
;
A
#
# COMPACT_ATOMS: atom_id res chain seq x y z
N TRP A 1 2.84 10.07 -8.38
CA TRP A 1 2.39 8.69 -8.63
C TRP A 1 1.25 8.60 -9.66
N MET A 2 0.27 9.52 -9.65
CA MET A 2 -0.90 9.52 -10.54
C MET A 2 -0.60 9.34 -12.04
N ILE A 3 0.45 9.99 -12.58
CA ILE A 3 0.83 9.83 -14.00
C ILE A 3 1.12 8.36 -14.35
N ARG A 4 1.87 7.65 -13.49
CA ARG A 4 2.16 6.22 -13.71
C ARG A 4 0.87 5.39 -13.70
N ALA A 5 -0.06 5.70 -12.80
CA ALA A 5 -1.36 5.02 -12.73
C ALA A 5 -2.24 5.29 -13.96
N ILE A 6 -2.30 6.53 -14.45
CA ILE A 6 -3.05 6.89 -15.66
C ILE A 6 -2.48 6.17 -16.88
N LEU A 7 -1.15 6.09 -16.99
CA LEU A 7 -0.49 5.42 -18.11
C LEU A 7 -0.81 3.92 -18.19
N CYS A 8 -1.20 3.27 -17.09
CA CYS A 8 -1.67 1.88 -17.11
C CYS A 8 -2.93 1.66 -17.96
N ALA A 9 -3.71 2.71 -18.25
CA ALA A 9 -4.86 2.62 -19.15
C ALA A 9 -4.44 2.52 -20.63
N VAL A 10 -3.19 2.88 -20.97
CA VAL A 10 -2.65 2.65 -22.32
C VAL A 10 -2.42 1.15 -22.48
N PRO A 11 -2.88 0.51 -23.57
CA PRO A 11 -2.84 -0.94 -23.75
C PRO A 11 -1.43 -1.45 -24.13
N HIS A 12 -0.44 -1.10 -23.32
CA HIS A 12 0.96 -1.48 -23.49
C HIS A 12 1.55 -1.93 -22.16
N ARG A 13 1.98 -3.21 -22.10
CA ARG A 13 2.47 -3.90 -20.88
C ARG A 13 3.55 -3.12 -20.13
N TYR A 14 4.39 -2.36 -20.84
CA TYR A 14 5.41 -1.50 -20.24
C TYR A 14 4.87 -0.58 -19.15
N PHE A 15 3.70 0.04 -19.34
CA PHE A 15 3.19 1.00 -18.35
C PHE A 15 2.72 0.30 -17.08
N THR A 16 2.04 -0.84 -17.22
CA THR A 16 1.70 -1.73 -16.10
C THR A 16 2.97 -2.16 -15.36
N LYS A 17 3.98 -2.64 -16.10
CA LYS A 17 5.26 -3.07 -15.52
C LYS A 17 5.96 -1.93 -14.77
N SER A 18 6.08 -0.76 -15.40
CA SER A 18 6.71 0.42 -14.81
C SER A 18 6.00 0.88 -13.54
N PHE A 19 4.66 0.86 -13.53
CA PHE A 19 3.88 1.20 -12.34
C PHE A 19 4.08 0.17 -11.22
N MET A 20 3.96 -1.12 -11.51
CA MET A 20 4.10 -2.18 -10.49
C MET A 20 5.51 -2.25 -9.92
N TYR A 21 6.55 -2.11 -10.75
CA TYR A 21 7.94 -2.07 -10.27
C TYR A 21 8.23 -0.88 -9.38
N TRP A 22 7.63 0.27 -9.68
CA TRP A 22 7.78 1.46 -8.86
C TRP A 22 7.00 1.35 -7.55
N LEU A 23 5.81 0.75 -7.56
CA LEU A 23 4.93 0.64 -6.40
C LEU A 23 5.39 -0.45 -5.42
N LEU A 24 5.84 -1.59 -5.96
CA LEU A 24 6.24 -2.80 -5.23
C LEU A 24 7.78 -2.97 -5.28
N GLU A 25 8.50 -1.86 -5.15
CA GLU A 25 9.95 -1.83 -5.35
C GLU A 25 10.69 -2.78 -4.41
N ASP A 26 10.33 -2.78 -3.12
CA ASP A 26 10.96 -3.64 -2.12
C ASP A 26 10.71 -5.12 -2.42
N LEU A 27 9.51 -5.47 -2.89
CA LEU A 27 9.16 -6.83 -3.31
C LEU A 27 9.92 -7.27 -4.54
N VAL A 28 10.05 -6.40 -5.54
CA VAL A 28 10.82 -6.67 -6.77
C VAL A 28 12.30 -6.94 -6.45
N GLN A 29 12.85 -6.27 -5.43
CA GLN A 29 14.26 -6.40 -5.06
C GLN A 29 14.55 -7.54 -4.06
N LYS A 30 13.51 -8.18 -3.52
CA LYS A 30 13.66 -9.13 -2.40
C LYS A 30 14.37 -10.43 -2.78
N ASP A 31 13.81 -11.18 -3.73
CA ASP A 31 14.33 -12.47 -4.19
C ASP A 31 13.73 -12.86 -5.55
N GLU A 32 14.27 -13.91 -6.19
CA GLU A 32 13.83 -14.37 -7.52
C GLU A 32 12.35 -14.80 -7.51
N ALA A 33 11.87 -15.44 -6.45
CA ALA A 33 10.48 -15.88 -6.36
C ALA A 33 9.52 -14.68 -6.31
N SER A 34 9.88 -13.64 -5.55
CA SER A 34 9.13 -12.38 -5.46
C SER A 34 9.12 -11.65 -6.79
N TRP A 35 10.24 -11.65 -7.52
CA TRP A 35 10.32 -11.08 -8.86
C TRP A 35 9.39 -11.81 -9.86
N VAL A 36 9.39 -13.15 -9.87
CA VAL A 36 8.49 -13.95 -10.72
C VAL A 36 7.03 -13.62 -10.40
N MET A 37 6.68 -13.53 -9.11
CA MET A 37 5.33 -13.18 -8.67
C MET A 37 4.90 -11.79 -9.18
N VAL A 38 5.78 -10.79 -9.11
CA VAL A 38 5.47 -9.45 -9.65
C VAL A 38 5.32 -9.49 -11.17
N GLU A 39 6.14 -10.26 -11.90
CA GLU A 39 5.99 -10.42 -13.35
C GLU A 39 4.66 -11.07 -13.74
N GLU A 40 4.20 -12.05 -12.96
CA GLU A 40 2.87 -12.67 -13.12
C GLU A 40 1.77 -11.64 -12.90
N TRP A 41 1.82 -10.87 -11.81
CA TRP A 41 0.84 -9.81 -11.54
C TRP A 41 0.83 -8.71 -12.59
N VAL A 42 1.99 -8.37 -13.18
CA VAL A 42 2.06 -7.46 -14.33
C VAL A 42 1.31 -8.05 -15.53
N GLY A 43 1.47 -9.36 -15.77
CA GLY A 43 0.74 -10.09 -16.80
C GLY A 43 -0.77 -10.05 -16.56
N ASP A 44 -1.21 -10.43 -15.36
CA ASP A 44 -2.63 -10.47 -14.97
C ASP A 44 -3.27 -9.09 -15.03
N SER A 45 -2.59 -8.07 -14.51
CA SER A 45 -3.06 -6.68 -14.51
C SER A 45 -3.22 -6.15 -15.94
N PHE A 46 -2.27 -6.46 -16.82
CA PHE A 46 -2.34 -6.11 -18.24
C PHE A 46 -3.46 -6.87 -18.96
N MET A 47 -3.65 -8.16 -18.66
CA MET A 47 -4.74 -8.95 -19.22
C MET A 47 -6.10 -8.45 -18.75
N ALA A 48 -6.24 -8.10 -17.47
CA ALA A 48 -7.46 -7.54 -16.92
C ALA A 48 -7.85 -6.22 -17.61
N THR A 49 -6.88 -5.33 -17.88
CA THR A 49 -7.15 -4.06 -18.59
C THR A 49 -7.63 -4.29 -20.03
N ARG A 50 -7.26 -5.40 -20.66
CA ARG A 50 -7.69 -5.74 -22.03
C ARG A 50 -9.01 -6.51 -22.10
N CYS A 51 -9.26 -7.37 -21.13
CA CYS A 51 -10.37 -8.32 -21.17
C CYS A 51 -11.59 -7.87 -20.36
N PHE A 52 -11.41 -7.03 -19.34
CA PHE A 52 -12.51 -6.60 -18.49
C PHE A 52 -13.04 -5.22 -18.89
N LYS A 53 -14.33 -5.01 -18.65
CA LYS A 53 -14.96 -3.71 -18.84
C LYS A 53 -14.37 -2.71 -17.84
N PRO A 54 -13.96 -1.50 -18.26
CA PRO A 54 -13.52 -0.46 -17.33
C PRO A 54 -14.61 -0.18 -16.30
N LYS A 55 -14.24 -0.18 -15.02
CA LYS A 55 -15.12 0.20 -13.92
C LYS A 55 -14.50 1.40 -13.22
N SER A 56 -15.32 2.38 -12.87
CA SER A 56 -14.84 3.51 -12.07
C SER A 56 -14.29 2.98 -10.75
N MET A 57 -13.03 3.28 -10.47
CA MET A 57 -12.44 2.98 -9.17
C MET A 57 -13.03 3.94 -8.13
N VAL A 58 -13.13 3.48 -6.88
CA VAL A 58 -13.38 4.35 -5.74
C VAL A 58 -12.05 5.00 -5.40
N ASN A 59 -11.93 6.30 -5.63
CA ASN A 59 -10.74 7.03 -5.25
C ASN A 59 -10.71 7.15 -3.72
N PRO A 60 -9.59 6.80 -3.06
CA PRO A 60 -9.46 7.03 -1.63
C PRO A 60 -9.55 8.54 -1.37
N THR A 61 -10.47 8.94 -0.49
CA THR A 61 -10.56 10.31 0.00
C THR A 61 -9.61 10.49 1.18
N VAL A 62 -9.04 11.70 1.29
CA VAL A 62 -8.27 12.07 2.48
C VAL A 62 -9.27 12.38 3.59
N LEU A 63 -9.25 11.58 4.66
CA LEU A 63 -10.08 11.84 5.84
C LEU A 63 -9.68 13.17 6.49
N GLU A 64 -10.66 13.99 6.85
CA GLU A 64 -10.49 15.21 7.65
C GLU A 64 -10.03 14.87 9.09
N ASP A 65 -9.47 15.86 9.79
CA ASP A 65 -9.02 15.66 11.17
C ASP A 65 -10.18 15.27 12.11
N THR A 66 -11.36 15.84 11.90
CA THR A 66 -12.59 15.52 12.62
C THR A 66 -13.06 14.09 12.36
N GLU A 67 -12.94 13.61 11.13
CA GLU A 67 -13.25 12.22 10.75
C GLU A 67 -12.28 11.24 11.41
N LEU A 68 -10.97 11.54 11.40
CA LEU A 68 -9.97 10.73 12.10
C LEU A 68 -10.23 10.69 13.62
N GLN A 69 -10.60 11.82 14.23
CA GLN A 69 -10.99 11.90 15.65
C GLN A 69 -12.29 11.16 15.98
N SER A 70 -13.15 10.96 14.97
CA SER A 70 -14.44 10.29 15.13
C SER A 70 -14.30 8.77 15.27
N ILE A 71 -13.16 8.19 14.90
CA ILE A 71 -12.89 6.76 15.06
C ILE A 71 -12.86 6.43 16.56
N LYS A 72 -13.80 5.59 17.01
CA LYS A 72 -13.91 5.19 18.44
C LYS A 72 -13.46 3.77 18.73
N VAL A 73 -13.31 2.95 17.71
CA VAL A 73 -12.82 1.58 17.86
C VAL A 73 -11.30 1.59 17.97
N PRO A 74 -10.68 0.62 18.67
CA PRO A 74 -9.25 0.44 18.60
C PRO A 74 -8.80 0.33 17.14
N ALA A 75 -7.81 1.14 16.75
CA ALA A 75 -7.27 1.14 15.39
C ALA A 75 -5.74 1.06 15.40
N LEU A 76 -5.20 0.27 14.46
CA LEU A 76 -3.79 0.16 14.17
C LEU A 76 -3.54 0.62 12.73
N TYR A 77 -2.63 1.58 12.57
CA TYR A 77 -2.13 2.06 11.30
C TYR A 77 -0.68 1.59 11.10
N LEU A 78 -0.45 0.79 10.05
CA LEU A 78 0.87 0.32 9.64
C LEU A 78 1.21 0.92 8.28
N VAL A 79 2.43 1.43 8.12
CA VAL A 79 2.93 1.97 6.86
C VAL A 79 4.39 1.58 6.65
N GLY A 80 4.79 1.26 5.41
CA GLY A 80 6.20 1.01 5.08
C GLY A 80 7.01 2.30 5.04
N GLU A 81 8.26 2.28 5.48
CA GLU A 81 9.14 3.46 5.41
C GLU A 81 9.41 3.94 3.97
N ASN A 82 9.33 3.03 2.99
CA ASN A 82 9.55 3.30 1.57
C ASN A 82 8.26 3.59 0.79
N GLU A 83 7.13 3.90 1.46
CA GLU A 83 5.85 4.19 0.80
C GLU A 83 5.99 5.27 -0.28
N LYS A 84 5.35 5.02 -1.43
CA LYS A 84 5.55 5.76 -2.68
C LYS A 84 4.41 6.71 -3.02
N ILE A 85 3.22 6.46 -2.48
CA ILE A 85 2.00 7.23 -2.80
C ILE A 85 1.96 8.53 -1.97
N TYR A 86 2.41 8.48 -0.72
CA TYR A 86 2.46 9.60 0.23
C TYR A 86 3.61 9.42 1.23
N SER A 87 3.93 10.47 2.01
CA SER A 87 4.97 10.41 3.03
C SER A 87 4.50 9.62 4.26
N ALA A 88 5.14 8.48 4.53
CA ALA A 88 4.88 7.66 5.72
C ALA A 88 5.07 8.46 7.02
N GLN A 89 6.13 9.26 7.09
CA GLN A 89 6.45 10.06 8.28
C GLN A 89 5.41 11.17 8.50
N GLU A 90 4.99 11.89 7.46
CA GLU A 90 3.95 12.92 7.59
C GLU A 90 2.61 12.32 8.00
N ALA A 91 2.26 11.14 7.46
CA ALA A 91 1.03 10.44 7.82
C ALA A 91 1.02 10.04 9.30
N VAL A 92 2.11 9.44 9.79
CA VAL A 92 2.28 9.07 11.21
C VAL A 92 2.28 10.29 12.11
N GLN A 93 3.00 11.36 11.76
CA GLN A 93 3.03 12.60 12.52
C GLN A 93 1.64 13.24 12.62
N ARG A 94 0.88 13.27 11.50
CA ARG A 94 -0.49 13.78 11.49
C ARG A 94 -1.38 12.94 12.41
N LEU A 95 -1.39 11.62 12.26
CA LEU A 95 -2.21 10.74 13.09
C LEU A 95 -1.90 10.89 14.58
N ASN A 96 -0.62 10.91 14.95
CA ASN A 96 -0.20 11.09 16.34
C ASN A 96 -0.61 12.46 16.91
N LYS A 97 -0.72 13.50 16.05
CA LYS A 97 -1.19 14.83 16.45
C LYS A 97 -2.71 14.91 16.58
N VAL A 98 -3.45 14.39 15.61
CA VAL A 98 -4.91 14.65 15.48
C VAL A 98 -5.76 13.53 16.06
N ALA A 99 -5.28 12.29 16.05
CA ALA A 99 -5.99 11.10 16.51
C ALA A 99 -5.03 10.16 17.28
N PRO A 100 -4.47 10.59 18.42
CA PRO A 100 -3.43 9.84 19.16
C PRO A 100 -3.90 8.48 19.73
N HIS A 101 -5.20 8.20 19.69
CA HIS A 101 -5.77 6.91 20.06
C HIS A 101 -5.59 5.84 18.97
N ILE A 102 -5.26 6.25 17.74
CA ILE A 102 -4.88 5.33 16.66
C ILE A 102 -3.41 4.97 16.85
N LYS A 103 -3.13 3.69 17.09
CA LYS A 103 -1.76 3.20 17.21
C LYS A 103 -1.08 3.28 15.84
N THR A 104 0.08 3.89 15.74
CA THR A 104 0.83 4.05 14.48
C THR A 104 2.17 3.33 14.57
N GLU A 105 2.55 2.62 13.50
CA GLU A 105 3.89 2.02 13.39
C GLU A 105 4.41 2.12 11.95
N VAL A 106 5.70 2.45 11.81
CA VAL A 106 6.43 2.42 10.54
C VAL A 106 7.18 1.10 10.43
N ILE A 107 6.99 0.38 9.33
CA ILE A 107 7.61 -0.92 9.06
C ILE A 107 8.89 -0.70 8.25
N PRO A 108 10.06 -1.15 8.74
CA PRO A 108 11.33 -0.99 8.05
C PRO A 108 11.46 -1.98 6.88
N ASN A 109 12.28 -1.61 5.89
CA ASN A 109 12.56 -2.36 4.66
C ASN A 109 11.26 -2.81 3.96
N ALA A 110 10.32 -1.88 3.83
CA ALA A 110 9.02 -2.10 3.22
C ALA A 110 8.43 -0.79 2.69
N GLY A 111 7.70 -0.88 1.58
CA GLY A 111 6.95 0.22 1.01
C GLY A 111 5.46 -0.08 1.02
N HIS A 112 4.82 0.05 -0.14
CA HIS A 112 3.40 -0.25 -0.32
C HIS A 112 3.08 -1.76 -0.16
N ASP A 113 4.10 -2.59 -0.33
CA ASP A 113 4.08 -4.05 -0.30
C ASP A 113 4.37 -4.65 1.09
N LEU A 114 4.32 -3.84 2.16
CA LEU A 114 4.69 -4.23 3.53
C LEU A 114 4.10 -5.56 4.01
N THR A 115 2.86 -5.87 3.61
CA THR A 115 2.14 -7.09 4.01
C THR A 115 2.76 -8.35 3.40
N ILE A 116 3.55 -8.21 2.35
CA ILE A 116 4.22 -9.30 1.63
C ILE A 116 5.69 -9.33 2.02
N VAL A 117 6.40 -8.20 1.90
CA VAL A 117 7.86 -8.18 2.12
C VAL A 117 8.21 -8.42 3.59
N GLN A 118 7.41 -7.88 4.51
CA GLN A 118 7.57 -7.99 5.97
C GLN A 118 6.41 -8.78 6.60
N ALA A 119 5.91 -9.81 5.91
CA ALA A 119 4.73 -10.58 6.31
C ALA A 119 4.77 -11.06 7.77
N GLU A 120 5.91 -11.61 8.23
CA GLU A 120 6.03 -12.10 9.61
C GLU A 120 5.88 -10.97 10.64
N MET A 121 6.54 -9.83 10.40
CA MET A 121 6.48 -8.67 11.27
C MET A 121 5.07 -8.07 11.30
N VAL A 122 4.45 -7.89 10.13
CA VAL A 122 3.08 -7.37 10.00
C VAL A 122 2.09 -8.29 10.70
N ASN A 123 2.15 -9.60 10.43
CA ASN A 123 1.28 -10.59 11.07
C ASN A 123 1.40 -10.55 12.59
N ARG A 124 2.63 -10.48 13.11
CA ARG A 124 2.88 -10.38 14.55
C ARG A 124 2.25 -9.14 15.15
N LYS A 125 2.48 -7.96 14.56
CA LYS A 125 1.94 -6.67 15.05
C LYS A 125 0.41 -6.65 15.03
N VAL A 126 -0.20 -7.18 13.97
CA VAL A 126 -1.67 -7.31 13.86
C VAL A 126 -2.21 -8.25 14.94
N LEU A 127 -1.63 -9.44 15.10
CA LEU A 127 -2.09 -10.40 16.10
C LEU A 127 -1.88 -9.90 17.53
N GLU A 128 -0.78 -9.21 17.82
CA GLU A 128 -0.54 -8.56 19.12
C GLU A 128 -1.59 -7.48 19.39
N PHE A 129 -1.91 -6.65 18.40
CA PHE A 129 -2.93 -5.62 18.51
C PHE A 129 -4.33 -6.22 18.76
N LEU A 130 -4.71 -7.28 18.03
CA LEU A 130 -6.00 -7.94 18.19
C LEU A 130 -6.17 -8.69 19.53
N LYS A 131 -5.08 -9.01 20.22
CA LYS A 131 -5.10 -9.62 21.56
C LYS A 131 -5.23 -8.61 22.69
N GLN A 132 -5.18 -7.31 22.39
CA GLN A 132 -5.35 -6.28 23.40
C GLN A 132 -6.81 -6.28 23.89
N PRO A 133 -7.03 -6.17 25.21
CA PRO A 133 -8.36 -6.20 25.81
C PRO A 133 -9.20 -4.97 25.45
#